data_AF-A0A8J7ICE2-F1
#
_entry.id   AF-A0A8J7ICE2-F1
#
_cell.length_a   1.000
_cell.length_b   1.000
_cell.length_c   1.000
_cell.angle_alpha   90.00
_cell.angle_beta   90.00
_cell.angle_gamma   90.00
#
_symmetry.space_group_name_H-M   'P 1'
#
loop_
_entity.id
_entity.type
_entity.pdbx_description
1 polymer ?
#
loop_
_entity_poly.entity_id
_entity_poly.type
_entity_poly.pdbx_seq_one_letter_code
_entity_poly.pdbx_strand_id
1 'polypeptide(L)'
;MLNHSKNSQVNQASLLYRHGDVLIASIPNIPPRAQKRVGTTLAHGEVTGHSHRIQQSDAVQLWVHGSELFLEVKQASATLIHEEHQTIELPQGLYRIWRQREYRPDAYVEVED
;
A
#
# COMPACT_ATOMS: atom_id res chain seq x y z
N MET A 1 -32.18 -7.53 -33.26
CA MET A 1 -31.58 -6.73 -32.18
C MET A 1 -31.09 -7.70 -31.11
N LEU A 2 -29.82 -8.12 -31.17
CA LEU A 2 -29.20 -8.96 -30.14
C LEU A 2 -27.88 -8.29 -29.77
N ASN A 3 -27.95 -7.40 -28.79
CA ASN A 3 -26.80 -6.68 -28.29
C ASN A 3 -25.85 -7.65 -27.58
N HIS A 4 -24.68 -7.81 -28.19
CA HIS A 4 -23.48 -8.28 -27.51
C HIS A 4 -23.07 -7.19 -26.52
N SER A 5 -23.10 -7.47 -25.21
CA SER A 5 -22.38 -6.64 -24.24
C SER A 5 -21.13 -7.37 -23.79
N LYS A 6 -20.00 -6.88 -24.29
CA LYS A 6 -18.65 -7.36 -24.03
C LYS A 6 -18.36 -7.18 -22.53
N ASN A 7 -18.00 -8.29 -21.89
CA ASN A 7 -17.45 -8.30 -20.53
C ASN A 7 -16.02 -7.73 -20.59
N SER A 8 -15.91 -6.40 -20.62
CA SER A 8 -14.64 -5.69 -20.60
C SER A 8 -14.11 -5.70 -19.17
N GLN A 9 -13.35 -6.74 -18.81
CA GLN A 9 -12.35 -6.62 -17.75
C GLN A 9 -11.34 -5.57 -18.21
N VAL A 10 -11.62 -4.31 -17.88
CA VAL A 10 -10.65 -3.24 -18.03
C VAL A 10 -9.48 -3.63 -17.13
N ASN A 11 -8.34 -3.92 -17.76
CA ASN A 11 -7.02 -3.85 -17.14
C ASN A 11 -6.87 -2.45 -16.53
N GLN A 12 -7.37 -2.27 -15.31
CA GLN A 12 -7.10 -1.07 -14.55
C GLN A 12 -5.62 -1.15 -14.19
N ALA A 13 -4.81 -0.32 -14.83
CA ALA A 13 -3.46 -0.06 -14.36
C ALA A 13 -3.59 0.38 -12.90
N SER A 14 -3.29 -0.53 -11.97
CA SER A 14 -3.39 -0.28 -10.54
C SER A 14 -2.42 0.86 -10.23
N LEU A 15 -2.95 2.04 -9.91
CA LEU A 15 -2.14 3.19 -9.52
C LEU A 15 -1.20 2.76 -8.39
N LEU A 16 0.10 2.85 -8.65
CA LEU A 16 1.17 2.49 -7.73
C LEU A 16 1.92 3.76 -7.34
N TYR A 17 1.94 4.04 -6.04
CA TYR A 17 2.72 5.10 -5.43
C TYR A 17 3.92 4.47 -4.72
N ARG A 18 5.05 5.17 -4.76
CA ARG A 18 6.25 4.81 -4.01
C ARG A 18 6.64 5.96 -3.11
N HIS A 19 6.89 5.66 -1.85
CA HIS A 19 7.34 6.59 -0.83
C HIS A 19 8.50 5.94 -0.09
N GLY A 20 9.73 6.17 -0.55
CA GLY A 20 10.91 5.46 -0.04
C GLY A 20 10.85 3.96 -0.33
N ASP A 21 10.93 3.16 0.74
CA ASP A 21 10.77 1.71 0.72
C ASP A 21 9.29 1.27 0.82
N VAL A 22 8.34 2.18 0.98
CA VAL A 22 6.91 1.85 1.04
C VAL A 22 6.27 1.95 -0.33
N LEU A 23 5.59 0.88 -0.73
CA LEU A 23 4.78 0.79 -1.94
C LEU A 23 3.30 0.77 -1.56
N ILE A 24 2.51 1.56 -2.29
CA ILE A 24 1.06 1.73 -2.08
C ILE A 24 0.38 1.49 -3.42
N ALA A 25 -0.45 0.45 -3.53
CA ALA A 25 -1.22 0.19 -4.74
C ALA A 25 -2.72 0.24 -4.50
N SER A 26 -3.44 0.87 -5.42
CA SER A 26 -4.90 0.86 -5.44
C SER A 26 -5.43 -0.57 -5.59
N ILE A 27 -6.46 -0.90 -4.82
CA ILE A 27 -7.13 -2.21 -4.84
C ILE A 27 -8.64 -2.02 -4.90
N PRO A 28 -9.38 -2.98 -5.50
CA PRO A 28 -10.83 -2.88 -5.62
C PRO A 28 -11.57 -3.18 -4.31
N ASN A 29 -10.98 -3.92 -3.37
CA ASN A 29 -11.62 -4.29 -2.11
C ASN A 29 -10.58 -4.66 -1.04
N ILE A 30 -10.91 -4.39 0.23
CA ILE A 30 -10.18 -4.92 1.39
C ILE A 30 -10.53 -6.41 1.56
N PRO A 31 -9.56 -7.29 1.88
CA PRO A 31 -9.84 -8.70 2.13
C PRO A 31 -10.92 -8.92 3.19
N PRO A 32 -11.81 -9.92 3.01
CA PRO A 32 -12.77 -10.28 4.04
C PRO A 32 -12.04 -10.68 5.32
N ARG A 33 -12.61 -10.33 6.48
CA ARG A 33 -12.03 -10.57 7.82
C ARG A 33 -10.77 -9.76 8.15
N ALA A 34 -10.40 -8.76 7.33
CA ALA A 34 -9.43 -7.76 7.76
C ALA A 34 -9.94 -7.03 9.02
N GLN A 35 -9.05 -6.80 9.97
CA GLN A 35 -9.37 -6.15 11.24
C GLN A 35 -8.96 -4.69 11.20
N LYS A 36 -9.78 -3.81 11.80
CA LYS A 36 -9.44 -2.39 11.94
C LYS A 36 -8.22 -2.25 12.84
N ARG A 37 -7.27 -1.42 12.40
CA ARG A 37 -6.10 -1.00 13.17
C ARG A 37 -6.20 0.49 13.47
N VAL A 38 -5.93 0.86 14.71
CA VAL A 38 -5.85 2.27 15.12
C VAL A 38 -4.49 2.86 14.73
N GLY A 39 -4.50 4.13 14.34
CA GLY A 39 -3.30 4.89 13.99
C GLY A 39 -3.18 5.21 12.51
N THR A 40 -2.08 5.88 12.15
CA THR A 40 -1.84 6.38 10.78
C THR A 40 -0.52 5.90 10.17
N THR A 41 0.29 5.16 10.93
CA THR A 41 1.59 4.66 10.48
C THR A 41 1.46 3.47 9.54
N LEU A 42 1.94 3.67 8.31
CA LEU A 42 2.01 2.67 7.25
C LEU A 42 3.25 1.77 7.40
N ALA A 43 4.40 2.38 7.69
CA ALA A 43 5.64 1.68 8.03
C ALA A 43 6.54 2.60 8.85
N HIS A 44 7.38 2.02 9.71
CA HIS A 44 8.49 2.75 10.31
C HIS A 44 9.63 2.85 9.31
N GLY A 45 10.25 4.01 9.14
CA GLY A 45 11.40 4.19 8.24
C GLY A 45 12.63 3.39 8.70
N GLU A 46 13.71 3.46 7.92
CA GLU A 46 14.98 2.80 8.28
C GLU A 46 15.66 3.49 9.48
N VAL A 47 15.51 4.81 9.56
CA VAL A 47 16.00 5.62 10.68
C VAL A 47 15.03 5.52 11.86
N THR A 48 15.58 5.27 13.06
CA THR A 48 14.78 5.17 14.29
C THR A 48 14.03 6.47 14.54
N GLY A 49 12.71 6.38 14.63
CA GLY A 49 11.82 7.54 14.85
C GLY A 49 11.19 8.09 13.56
N HIS A 50 11.71 7.76 12.38
CA HIS A 50 11.08 8.14 11.12
C HIS A 50 9.94 7.18 10.78
N SER A 51 8.89 7.68 10.12
CA SER A 51 7.76 6.83 9.74
C SER A 51 6.96 7.37 8.56
N HIS A 52 6.61 6.45 7.67
CA HIS A 52 5.63 6.70 6.62
C HIS A 52 4.25 6.69 7.27
N ARG A 53 3.59 7.84 7.31
CA ARG A 53 2.32 8.00 8.01
C ARG A 53 1.38 8.94 7.28
N ILE A 54 0.10 8.75 7.51
CA ILE A 54 -0.92 9.71 7.11
C ILE A 54 -0.98 10.86 8.12
N GLN A 55 -0.99 12.10 7.62
CA GLN A 55 -1.06 13.31 8.45
C GLN A 55 -2.44 13.49 9.09
N GLN A 56 -3.52 13.26 8.34
CA GLN A 56 -4.91 13.41 8.79
C GLN A 56 -5.46 12.09 9.35
N SER A 57 -5.50 11.95 10.67
CA SER A 57 -5.96 10.69 11.31
C SER A 57 -7.44 10.39 11.12
N ASP A 58 -8.27 11.42 10.98
CA ASP A 58 -9.71 11.32 10.74
C ASP A 58 -10.05 10.94 9.30
N ALA A 59 -9.15 11.25 8.35
CA ALA A 59 -9.33 10.98 6.93
C ALA A 59 -9.24 9.50 6.56
N VAL A 60 -8.66 8.65 7.42
CA VAL A 60 -8.29 7.28 7.04
C VAL A 60 -8.70 6.20 8.05
N GLN A 61 -8.70 4.96 7.60
CA GLN A 61 -8.81 3.75 8.42
C GLN A 61 -7.76 2.75 7.96
N LEU A 62 -6.97 2.23 8.90
CA LEU A 62 -6.06 1.12 8.61
C LEU A 62 -6.74 -0.22 8.84
N TRP A 63 -6.37 -1.20 8.03
CA TRP A 63 -6.84 -2.58 8.13
C TRP A 63 -5.67 -3.54 8.09
N VAL A 64 -5.76 -4.65 8.82
CA VAL A 64 -4.75 -5.70 8.86
C VAL A 64 -5.38 -7.05 8.55
N HIS A 65 -4.74 -7.82 7.68
CA HIS A 65 -5.10 -9.21 7.41
C HIS A 65 -3.81 -10.05 7.36
N GLY A 66 -3.57 -10.85 8.40
CA GLY A 66 -2.29 -11.53 8.59
C GLY A 66 -1.14 -10.53 8.73
N SER A 67 -0.14 -10.61 7.86
CA SER A 67 1.00 -9.69 7.81
C SER A 67 0.82 -8.52 6.84
N GLU A 68 -0.34 -8.43 6.19
CA GLU A 68 -0.62 -7.39 5.20
C GLU A 68 -1.31 -6.18 5.82
N LEU A 69 -0.92 -4.99 5.36
CA LEU A 69 -1.51 -3.72 5.77
C LEU A 69 -2.29 -3.11 4.61
N PHE A 70 -3.46 -2.58 4.92
CA PHE A 70 -4.31 -1.87 3.98
C PHE A 70 -4.73 -0.51 4.55
N LEU A 71 -5.01 0.41 3.63
CA LEU A 71 -5.46 1.77 3.92
C LEU A 71 -6.76 2.03 3.19
N GLU A 72 -7.73 2.55 3.91
CA GLU A 72 -8.94 3.14 3.36
C GLU A 72 -8.86 4.65 3.57
N VAL A 73 -8.92 5.40 2.48
CA VAL A 73 -9.04 6.86 2.49
C VAL A 73 -10.52 7.21 2.38
N LYS A 74 -11.08 7.77 3.47
CA LYS A 74 -12.51 8.07 3.63
C LYS A 74 -12.88 9.47 3.15
N GLN A 75 -11.92 10.39 3.13
CA GLN A 75 -12.08 11.76 2.63
C GLN A 75 -11.60 11.88 1.18
N ALA A 76 -11.73 13.07 0.59
CA ALA A 76 -11.34 13.31 -0.81
C ALA A 76 -9.86 13.00 -1.09
N SER A 77 -8.98 13.27 -0.12
CA SER A 77 -7.58 12.84 -0.14
C SER A 77 -7.04 12.63 1.28
N ALA A 78 -5.86 12.02 1.36
CA ALA A 78 -5.04 11.90 2.55
C ALA A 78 -3.57 12.15 2.21
N THR A 79 -2.87 12.91 3.06
CA THR A 79 -1.47 13.26 2.84
C THR A 79 -0.56 12.23 3.50
N LEU A 80 0.22 11.53 2.68
CA LEU A 80 1.30 10.64 3.12
C LEU A 80 2.59 11.45 3.31
N ILE A 81 3.17 11.37 4.50
CA ILE A 81 4.37 12.11 4.90
C ILE A 81 5.45 11.17 5.45
N HIS A 82 6.69 11.60 5.34
CA HIS A 82 7.89 11.00 5.92
C HIS A 82 8.92 12.12 6.10
N GLU A 83 9.78 12.01 7.11
CA GLU A 83 10.77 13.04 7.47
C GLU A 83 11.72 13.40 6.32
N GLU A 84 12.00 12.43 5.44
CA GLU A 84 13.01 12.55 4.37
C GLU A 84 12.41 12.58 2.95
N HIS A 85 11.10 12.41 2.81
CA HIS A 85 10.48 12.29 1.49
C HIS A 85 9.39 13.33 1.27
N GLN A 86 9.28 13.76 0.02
CA GLN A 86 8.20 14.66 -0.39
C GLN A 86 6.83 14.01 -0.11
N THR A 87 5.88 14.85 0.30
CA THR A 87 4.52 14.43 0.58
C THR A 87 3.83 13.88 -0.67
N ILE A 88 3.01 12.84 -0.50
CA ILE A 88 2.16 12.29 -1.57
C ILE A 88 0.71 12.47 -1.16
N GLU A 89 -0.10 13.06 -2.04
CA GLU A 89 -1.55 13.08 -1.90
C GLU A 89 -2.14 11.79 -2.45
N LEU A 90 -2.75 11.00 -1.57
CA LEU A 90 -3.49 9.80 -1.93
C LEU A 90 -4.97 10.19 -2.11
N PRO A 91 -5.57 9.99 -3.29
CA PRO A 91 -7.00 10.25 -3.47
C PRO A 91 -7.86 9.28 -2.66
N GLN A 92 -9.15 9.58 -2.56
CA GLN A 92 -10.13 8.67 -1.97
C GLN A 92 -10.07 7.28 -2.63
N GLY A 93 -9.99 6.22 -1.81
CA GLY A 93 -9.87 4.86 -2.33
C GLY A 93 -9.36 3.86 -1.32
N LEU A 94 -9.13 2.63 -1.80
CA LEU A 94 -8.60 1.51 -1.03
C LEU A 94 -7.21 1.15 -1.55
N TYR A 95 -6.30 0.87 -0.64
CA TYR A 95 -4.90 0.62 -0.96
C TYR A 95 -4.33 -0.56 -0.19
N ARG A 96 -3.48 -1.34 -0.87
CA ARG A 96 -2.57 -2.30 -0.24
C ARG A 96 -1.22 -1.65 -0.03
N ILE A 97 -0.61 -1.91 1.12
CA ILE A 97 0.69 -1.35 1.53
C ILE A 97 1.66 -2.48 1.80
N TRP A 98 2.86 -2.37 1.25
CA TRP A 98 3.95 -3.28 1.55
C TRP A 98 5.29 -2.57 1.43
N ARG A 99 6.33 -3.16 2.03
CA ARG A 99 7.69 -2.66 1.95
C ARG A 99 8.43 -3.34 0.80
N GLN A 100 9.25 -2.57 0.09
CA GLN A 100 10.22 -3.10 -0.86
C GLN A 100 11.17 -4.04 -0.12
N ARG A 101 11.51 -5.16 -0.75
CA ARG A 101 12.50 -6.11 -0.23
C ARG A 101 13.74 -6.08 -1.13
N GLU A 102 14.91 -5.94 -0.53
CA GLU A 102 16.18 -6.18 -1.23
C GLU A 102 16.35 -7.68 -1.46
N TYR A 103 16.71 -8.08 -2.67
CA TYR A 103 17.10 -9.46 -2.98
C TYR A 103 18.62 -9.58 -2.86
N ARG A 104 19.09 -10.53 -2.04
CA ARG A 104 20.51 -10.87 -1.92
C ARG A 104 20.75 -12.29 -2.42
N PRO A 105 21.46 -12.50 -3.54
CA PRO A 105 21.73 -13.83 -4.11
C PRO A 105 22.83 -14.64 -3.41
N ASP A 106 23.52 -14.09 -2.40
CA ASP A 106 24.72 -14.69 -1.82
C ASP A 106 24.42 -15.74 -0.73
N ALA A 107 24.10 -16.95 -1.18
CA ALA A 107 24.53 -18.17 -0.53
C ALA A 107 25.06 -19.09 -1.64
N TYR A 108 26.37 -19.12 -1.83
CA TYR A 108 27.02 -20.08 -2.72
C TYR A 108 26.66 -21.49 -2.25
N VAL A 109 25.99 -22.27 -3.09
CA VAL A 109 25.90 -23.73 -2.94
C VAL A 109 27.05 -24.32 -3.74
N GLU A 110 27.98 -24.99 -3.06
CA GLU A 110 28.94 -25.86 -3.75
C GLU A 110 28.16 -26.94 -4.51
N VAL A 111 28.47 -27.09 -5.80
CA VAL A 111 27.99 -28.18 -6.64
C VAL A 111 29.02 -29.29 -6.55
N GLU A 112 28.65 -30.43 -5.97
CA GLU A 112 29.38 -31.69 -6.16
C GLU A 112 29.04 -32.24 -7.56
N ASP A 113 30.06 -32.56 -8.35
CA ASP A 113 29.96 -33.22 -9.66
C ASP A 113 29.39 -34.64 -9.55
#